data_AF-A0A2E8VS33-F1
#
_entry.id   AF-A0A2E8VS33-F1
#
_cell.length_a   1.000
_cell.length_b   1.000
_cell.length_c   1.000
_cell.angle_alpha   90.00
_cell.angle_beta   90.00
_cell.angle_gamma   90.00
#
_symmetry.space_group_name_H-M   'P 1'
#
loop_
_entity.id
_entity.type
_entity.pdbx_description
1 polymer ?
#
loop_
_entity_poly.entity_id
_entity_poly.type
_entity_poly.pdbx_seq_one_letter_code
_entity_poly.pdbx_strand_id
1 'polypeptide(L)' 'MELEKRGVAAFVIATDTFSPLVLAQARARKVEAKLLVVSHPIGGLNAAELEDRIDAASKGLMEAIGA' A
#
# COMPACT_ATOMS: atom_id res chain seq x y z
N MET A 1 -9.41 1.89 -16.29
CA MET A 1 -8.22 1.25 -15.71
C MET A 1 -7.58 0.35 -16.76
N GLU A 2 -6.75 0.93 -17.63
CA GLU A 2 -6.10 0.22 -18.75
C GLU A 2 -5.14 -0.89 -18.28
N LEU A 3 -4.52 -0.70 -17.11
CA LEU A 3 -3.64 -1.69 -16.48
C LEU A 3 -4.42 -2.90 -15.96
N GLU A 4 -5.59 -2.69 -15.34
CA GLU A 4 -6.43 -3.80 -14.86
C GLU A 4 -6.97 -4.66 -15.99
N LYS A 5 -7.34 -4.05 -17.12
CA LYS A 5 -7.72 -4.78 -18.35
C LYS A 5 -6.59 -5.68 -18.89
N ARG A 6 -5.34 -5.37 -18.54
CA ARG A 6 -4.14 -6.13 -18.89
C ARG A 6 -3.73 -7.11 -17.76
N GLY A 7 -4.59 -7.32 -16.76
CA GLY A 7 -4.32 -8.20 -15.62
C GLY A 7 -3.36 -7.61 -14.58
N VAL A 8 -3.04 -6.31 -14.66
CA VAL A 8 -2.10 -5.65 -13.75
C VAL A 8 -2.88 -4.90 -12.66
N ALA A 9 -2.70 -5.30 -11.40
CA ALA A 9 -3.24 -4.60 -10.25
C ALA A 9 -2.29 -3.46 -9.82
N ALA A 10 -2.82 -2.24 -9.71
CA ALA A 10 -2.07 -1.08 -9.22
C ALA A 10 -2.45 -0.80 -7.76
N PHE A 11 -1.46 -0.89 -6.87
CA PHE A 11 -1.61 -0.60 -5.44
C PHE A 11 -1.02 0.76 -5.10
N VAL A 12 -1.63 1.45 -4.14
CA VAL A 12 -1.09 2.68 -3.54
C VAL A 12 -0.55 2.31 -2.17
N ILE A 13 0.71 2.62 -1.91
CA ILE A 13 1.33 2.41 -0.59
C ILE A 13 1.35 3.76 0.12
N ALA A 14 0.79 3.82 1.33
CA ALA A 14 0.83 5.03 2.16
C ALA A 14 0.97 4.66 3.63
N THR A 15 1.42 5.61 4.46
CA THR A 15 1.33 5.41 5.91
C THR A 15 -0.09 5.64 6.42
N ASP A 16 -0.38 5.10 7.59
CA ASP A 16 -1.63 5.33 8.35
C ASP A 16 -2.05 6.80 8.40
N THR A 17 -1.07 7.70 8.60
CA THR A 17 -1.28 9.16 8.61
C THR A 17 -1.84 9.71 7.29
N PHE A 18 -1.50 9.10 6.15
CA PHE A 18 -1.90 9.56 4.82
C PHE A 18 -3.12 8.84 4.24
N SER A 19 -3.59 7.76 4.87
CA SER A 19 -4.78 7.01 4.44
C SER A 19 -6.01 7.89 4.19
N PRO A 20 -6.35 8.89 5.04
CA PRO A 20 -7.51 9.75 4.80
C PRO A 20 -7.40 10.53 3.48
N LEU A 21 -6.19 10.99 3.12
CA LEU A 21 -5.95 11.74 1.88
C LEU A 21 -6.13 10.85 0.65
N VAL A 22 -5.59 9.63 0.69
CA VAL A 22 -5.71 8.67 -0.41
C VAL A 22 -7.18 8.33 -0.66
N LEU A 23 -7.93 8.03 0.41
CA LEU A 23 -9.35 7.71 0.32
C LEU A 23 -10.19 8.89 -0.19
N ALA A 24 -9.87 10.11 0.23
CA ALA A 24 -10.54 11.31 -0.27
C ALA A 24 -10.32 11.50 -1.78
N GLN A 25 -9.11 11.28 -2.28
CA GLN A 25 -8.79 11.36 -3.71
C GLN A 25 -9.48 10.26 -4.52
N ALA A 26 -9.50 9.02 -3.99
CA ALA A 26 -10.20 7.90 -4.61
C ALA A 26 -11.70 8.20 -4.77
N ARG A 27 -12.33 8.72 -3.71
CA ARG A 27 -13.73 9.15 -3.74
C ARG A 27 -13.98 10.28 -4.73
N ALA A 28 -13.14 11.31 -4.74
CA ALA A 28 -13.26 12.44 -5.67
C ALA A 28 -13.18 11.99 -7.14
N ARG A 29 -12.36 10.98 -7.42
CA ARG A 29 -12.19 10.41 -8.77
C ARG A 29 -13.14 9.26 -9.08
N LYS A 30 -14.04 8.89 -8.15
CA LYS A 30 -14.96 7.75 -8.27
C LYS A 30 -14.24 6.44 -8.63
N VAL A 31 -13.07 6.23 -8.06
CA VAL A 31 -12.28 5.00 -8.20
C VAL A 31 -12.08 4.34 -6.86
N GLU A 32 -11.96 3.03 -6.86
CA GLU A 32 -11.55 2.27 -5.68
C GLU A 32 -10.01 2.27 -5.60
N ALA A 33 -9.46 2.65 -4.45
CA ALA A 33 -8.02 2.60 -4.22
C ALA A 33 -7.65 1.29 -3.52
N LYS A 34 -6.79 0.50 -4.15
CA LYS A 34 -6.15 -0.66 -3.54
C LYS A 34 -5.01 -0.18 -2.64
N LEU A 35 -5.35 0.23 -1.42
CA LEU A 35 -4.43 0.88 -0.47
C LEU A 35 -3.73 -0.16 0.41
N LEU A 36 -2.40 -0.17 0.39
CA LEU A 36 -1.55 -0.88 1.32
C LEU A 36 -1.04 0.11 2.38
N VAL A 37 -1.43 -0.11 3.63
CA VAL A 37 -1.05 0.77 4.74
C VAL A 37 0.20 0.22 5.41
N VAL A 38 1.23 1.06 5.54
CA VAL A 38 2.47 0.74 6.26
C VAL A 38 2.66 1.66 7.46
N SER A 39 3.29 1.20 8.54
CA SER A 39 3.50 2.07 9.72
C SER A 39 4.48 3.21 9.45
N HIS A 40 4.26 4.38 10.07
CA HIS A 40 5.17 5.53 10.07
C HIS A 40 6.27 5.36 11.16
N PRO A 41 7.48 5.98 11.04
CA PRO A 41 8.00 6.77 9.92
C PRO A 41 8.70 5.91 8.86
N ILE A 42 8.60 6.31 7.59
CA ILE A 42 9.36 5.67 6.49
C ILE A 42 10.82 6.14 6.50
N GLY A 43 11.10 7.32 7.09
CA GLY A 43 12.45 7.84 7.29
C GLY A 43 12.91 7.70 8.75
N GLY A 44 14.22 7.49 8.96
CA GLY A 44 14.81 7.36 10.29
C GLY A 44 14.90 5.92 10.82
N LEU A 45 14.57 4.92 9.99
CA LEU A 45 14.70 3.52 10.35
C LEU A 45 16.15 3.08 10.29
N ASN A 46 16.60 2.35 11.30
CA ASN A 46 17.83 1.58 11.19
C ASN A 46 17.58 0.31 10.32
N ALA A 47 18.65 -0.36 9.93
CA ALA A 47 18.57 -1.51 9.01
C ALA A 47 17.64 -2.63 9.51
N ALA A 48 17.60 -2.88 10.82
CA ALA A 48 16.76 -3.93 11.41
C ALA A 48 15.27 -3.54 11.38
N GLU A 49 14.93 -2.29 11.72
CA GLU A 49 13.55 -1.81 11.67
C GLU A 49 12.99 -1.76 10.25
N LEU A 50 13.86 -1.59 9.25
CA LEU A 50 13.49 -1.64 7.84
C LEU A 50 13.21 -3.09 7.41
N GLU A 51 14.05 -4.04 7.81
CA GLU A 51 13.88 -5.47 7.52
C GLU A 51 12.55 -6.01 8.05
N ASP A 52 12.23 -5.74 9.33
CA ASP A 52 10.97 -6.15 9.96
C ASP A 52 9.73 -5.62 9.20
N ARG A 53 9.82 -4.40 8.67
CA ARG A 53 8.73 -3.77 7.92
C ARG A 53 8.61 -4.34 6.51
N ILE A 54 9.72 -4.66 5.86
CA ILE A 54 9.71 -5.35 4.56
C ILE A 54 9.07 -6.73 4.71
N ASP A 55 9.40 -7.45 5.77
CA ASP A 55 8.82 -8.77 6.03
C ASP A 55 7.32 -8.69 6.31
N ALA A 56 6.88 -7.75 7.16
CA ALA A 56 5.47 -7.53 7.44
C ALA A 56 4.68 -7.13 6.18
N ALA A 57 5.21 -6.22 5.36
CA ALA A 57 4.59 -5.79 4.12
C ALA A 57 4.53 -6.91 3.09
N SER A 58 5.62 -7.68 2.94
CA SER A 58 5.69 -8.81 2.01
C SER A 58 4.69 -9.90 2.40
N LYS A 59 4.58 -10.21 3.70
CA LYS A 59 3.58 -11.17 4.19
C LYS A 59 2.15 -10.71 3.87
N GLY A 60 1.82 -9.46 4.14
CA GLY A 60 0.50 -8.90 3.83
C GLY A 60 0.19 -8.91 2.34
N LEU A 61 1.20 -8.68 1.49
CA LEU A 61 1.06 -8.78 0.04
C LEU A 61 0.79 -10.23 -0.41
N MET A 62 1.55 -11.20 0.11
CA MET A 62 1.38 -12.63 -0.21
C MET A 62 -0.02 -13.13 0.18
N GLU A 63 -0.50 -12.76 1.38
CA GLU A 63 -1.85 -13.07 1.84
C GLU A 63 -2.93 -12.45 0.91
N ALA A 64 -2.72 -11.22 0.45
CA ALA A 64 -3.66 -10.53 -0.43
C ALA A 64 -3.71 -11.12 -1.85
N ILE A 65 -2.62 -11.68 -2.35
CA ILE A 65 -2.55 -12.31 -3.69
C ILE A 65 -2.83 -13.82 -3.66
N GLY A 66 -3.01 -14.41 -2.47
CA GLY A 66 -3.30 -15.83 -2.29
C GLY A 66 -2.14 -16.76 -2.64
N ALA A 67 -0.90 -16.28 -2.44
CA ALA A 67 0.34 -17.01 -2.70
C ALA A 67 0.96 -17.61 -1.43
#